data_AF-A0A543P1E8-F1
#
_entry.id   AF-A0A543P1E8-F1
#
_cell.length_a   1.000
_cell.length_b   1.000
_cell.length_c   1.000
_cell.angle_alpha   90.00
_cell.angle_beta   90.00
_cell.angle_gamma   90.00
#
_symmetry.space_group_name_H-M   'P 1'
#
loop_
_entity.id
_entity.type
_entity.pdbx_description
1 polymer ?
#
loop_
_entity_poly.entity_id
_entity_poly.type
_entity_poly.pdbx_seq_one_letter_code
_entity_poly.pdbx_strand_id
1 'polypeptide(L)'
;MTLRFPKDPASHEGEWQEALIRHLRLEEWQRVDLETEVDVVGPYADSVLHRHGLLYPLNTHFHVPVLHHARGGSLLTGIGGDEVLSPPRFRRLNAVLRGQEHPRPRDLLSLAAAYGPRWLAATGVARREPYHLDWLTPVANRELGRWRARSIAAQDVRWDRWISHAWWTDRARVMGERSIEAVADDVGATAIHPFSDPTFLVTAARERGALGFKSRREALDVLAGDLLPAGQSGRISKASFNHSFFGPRSRALAAAWDGTGLDETIVDPRALRLAWEQPRVDARSQWLLQVLRLRQLGTVDEGPEDV
;
A
#
# COMPACT_ATOMS: atom_id res chain seq x y z
N MET A 1 -6.91 -9.96 16.86
CA MET A 1 -7.78 -8.76 16.84
C MET A 1 -8.30 -8.53 15.43
N THR A 2 -9.51 -7.97 15.27
CA THR A 2 -10.08 -7.61 13.96
C THR A 2 -10.73 -6.23 14.00
N LEU A 3 -10.56 -5.46 12.94
CA LEU A 3 -11.22 -4.17 12.75
C LEU A 3 -12.49 -4.34 11.92
N ARG A 4 -13.57 -3.66 12.33
CA ARG A 4 -14.87 -3.67 11.66
C ARG A 4 -15.26 -2.24 11.33
N PHE A 5 -15.85 -2.03 10.16
CA PHE A 5 -16.34 -0.72 9.73
C PHE A 5 -17.83 -0.82 9.41
N PRO A 6 -18.72 -0.68 10.41
CA PRO A 6 -20.16 -0.90 10.24
C PRO A 6 -20.80 -0.04 9.14
N LYS A 7 -20.22 1.13 8.87
CA LYS A 7 -20.72 2.12 7.90
C LYS A 7 -20.09 1.99 6.49
N ASP A 8 -19.19 1.03 6.27
CA ASP A 8 -18.53 0.81 4.98
C ASP A 8 -18.70 -0.65 4.53
N PRO A 9 -19.80 -0.98 3.84
CA PRO A 9 -20.07 -2.35 3.38
C PRO A 9 -18.96 -2.93 2.48
N ALA A 10 -18.23 -2.08 1.75
CA ALA A 10 -17.15 -2.51 0.87
C ALA A 10 -15.91 -3.00 1.64
N SER A 11 -15.84 -2.70 2.95
CA SER A 11 -14.79 -3.16 3.85
C SER A 11 -15.15 -4.44 4.61
N HIS A 12 -16.36 -4.97 4.42
CA HIS A 12 -16.88 -6.04 5.26
C HIS A 12 -16.12 -7.36 5.04
N GLU A 13 -15.33 -7.76 6.04
CA GLU A 13 -14.63 -9.06 6.07
C GLU A 13 -15.07 -9.94 7.25
N GLY A 14 -16.19 -9.61 7.91
CA GLY A 14 -16.60 -10.22 9.18
C GLY A 14 -16.75 -11.74 9.12
N GLU A 15 -17.45 -12.26 8.11
CA GLU A 15 -17.64 -13.71 7.92
C GLU A 15 -16.30 -14.45 7.76
N TRP A 16 -15.35 -13.87 7.02
CA TRP A 16 -14.04 -14.45 6.78
C TRP A 16 -13.18 -14.46 8.03
N GLN A 17 -13.16 -13.32 8.73
CA GLN A 17 -12.47 -13.18 10.00
C GLN A 17 -13.00 -14.20 11.01
N GLU A 18 -14.33 -14.33 11.13
CA GLU A 18 -14.96 -15.30 12.02
C GLU A 18 -14.63 -16.75 11.66
N ALA A 19 -14.68 -17.10 10.37
CA ALA A 19 -14.32 -18.43 9.90
C ALA A 19 -12.87 -18.79 10.23
N LEU A 20 -11.94 -17.84 10.06
CA LEU A 20 -10.53 -18.03 10.39
C LEU A 20 -10.31 -18.19 11.90
N ILE A 21 -10.88 -17.30 12.72
CA ILE A 21 -10.76 -17.36 14.18
C ILE A 21 -11.29 -18.70 14.73
N ARG A 22 -12.46 -19.15 14.23
CA ARG A 22 -13.05 -20.45 14.61
C ARG A 22 -12.17 -21.62 14.18
N HIS A 23 -11.64 -21.58 12.96
CA HIS A 23 -10.79 -22.64 12.42
C HIS A 23 -9.50 -22.81 13.22
N LEU A 24 -8.85 -21.68 13.56
CA LEU A 24 -7.64 -21.66 14.38
C LEU A 24 -7.90 -21.91 15.87
N ARG A 25 -9.17 -22.02 16.29
CA ARG A 25 -9.61 -22.22 17.67
C ARG A 25 -9.00 -21.21 18.65
N LEU A 26 -8.90 -19.94 18.22
CA LEU A 26 -8.37 -18.89 19.08
C LEU A 26 -9.38 -18.55 20.16
N GLU A 27 -8.96 -18.68 21.42
CA GLU A 27 -9.81 -18.43 22.60
C GLU A 27 -9.99 -16.92 22.86
N GLU A 28 -8.95 -16.14 22.57
CA GLU A 28 -8.95 -14.69 22.76
C GLU A 28 -9.06 -13.95 21.43
N TRP A 29 -10.10 -13.12 21.29
CA TRP A 29 -10.31 -12.31 20.10
C TRP A 29 -11.01 -10.99 20.39
N GLN A 30 -10.25 -9.89 20.22
CA GLN A 30 -10.75 -8.52 20.28
C GLN A 30 -11.33 -8.07 18.93
N ARG A 31 -12.52 -7.46 18.97
CA ARG A 31 -13.18 -6.82 17.83
C ARG A 31 -13.29 -5.33 18.13
N VAL A 32 -12.85 -4.49 17.19
CA VAL A 32 -12.93 -3.04 17.34
C VAL A 32 -13.74 -2.49 16.18
N ASP A 33 -14.87 -1.86 16.52
CA ASP A 33 -15.72 -1.16 15.57
C ASP A 33 -15.18 0.25 15.39
N LEU A 34 -14.96 0.63 14.13
CA LEU A 34 -14.43 1.93 13.72
C LEU A 34 -15.43 2.56 12.76
N GLU A 35 -15.93 3.74 13.12
CA GLU A 35 -16.90 4.46 12.31
C GLU A 35 -16.25 5.56 11.49
N THR A 36 -15.50 6.43 12.15
CA THR A 36 -14.91 7.64 11.53
C THR A 36 -13.50 7.94 12.01
N GLU A 37 -12.99 7.17 12.97
CA GLU A 37 -11.75 7.44 13.69
C GLU A 37 -10.51 7.26 12.79
N VAL A 38 -10.61 6.40 11.78
CA VAL A 38 -9.54 6.12 10.79
C VAL A 38 -9.55 7.04 9.58
N ASP A 39 -10.43 8.04 9.54
CA ASP A 39 -10.39 9.10 8.53
C ASP A 39 -8.95 9.65 8.41
N VAL A 40 -8.48 9.97 7.20
CA VAL A 40 -7.10 10.41 6.96
C VAL A 40 -6.74 11.72 7.67
N VAL A 41 -7.74 12.46 8.15
CA VAL A 41 -7.60 13.60 9.07
C VAL A 41 -8.49 13.43 10.32
N GLY A 42 -8.74 12.16 10.67
CA GLY A 42 -9.44 11.74 11.88
C GLY A 42 -8.55 11.82 13.13
N PRO A 43 -9.09 11.50 14.32
CA PRO A 43 -8.37 11.59 15.58
C PRO A 43 -7.07 10.75 15.62
N TYR A 44 -7.06 9.56 15.00
CA TYR A 44 -5.83 8.76 14.93
C TYR A 44 -4.80 9.39 14.00
N ALA A 45 -5.23 9.94 12.86
CA ALA A 45 -4.33 10.66 11.97
C ALA A 45 -3.78 11.94 12.62
N ASP A 46 -4.63 12.73 13.27
CA ASP A 46 -4.23 13.95 13.98
C ASP A 46 -3.16 13.66 15.05
N SER A 47 -3.34 12.59 15.84
CA SER A 47 -2.35 12.16 16.85
C SER A 47 -0.99 11.81 16.23
N VAL A 48 -0.99 11.05 15.14
CA VAL A 48 0.24 10.68 14.42
C VAL A 48 0.89 11.90 13.77
N LEU A 49 0.10 12.76 13.13
CA LEU A 49 0.60 13.99 12.48
C LEU A 49 1.24 14.94 13.48
N HIS A 50 0.62 15.14 14.64
CA HIS A 50 1.14 16.00 15.69
C HIS A 50 2.50 15.48 16.22
N ARG A 51 2.65 14.16 16.37
CA ARG A 51 3.85 13.57 16.98
C ARG A 51 4.99 13.32 16.01
N HIS A 52 4.67 12.88 14.79
CA HIS A 52 5.65 12.39 13.81
C HIS A 52 5.68 13.18 12.50
N GLY A 53 4.76 14.13 12.32
CA GLY A 53 4.54 14.78 11.03
C GLY A 53 3.99 13.79 10.00
N LEU A 54 4.40 13.97 8.74
CA LEU A 54 3.95 13.11 7.65
C LEU A 54 4.71 11.78 7.63
N LEU A 55 3.96 10.68 7.75
CA LEU A 55 4.46 9.32 7.60
C LEU A 55 4.05 8.69 6.26
N TYR A 56 4.78 7.67 5.82
CA TYR A 56 4.49 6.90 4.62
C TYR A 56 4.29 5.42 4.96
N PRO A 57 3.23 4.75 4.49
CA PRO A 57 2.15 5.30 3.68
C PRO A 57 1.18 6.17 4.50
N LEU A 58 0.32 6.93 3.81
CA LEU A 58 -0.62 7.89 4.43
C LEU A 58 -1.53 7.26 5.49
N ASN A 59 -1.79 5.96 5.37
CA ASN A 59 -2.67 5.21 6.25
C ASN A 59 -1.93 4.54 7.41
N THR A 60 -0.70 4.97 7.73
CA THR A 60 0.05 4.43 8.89
C THR A 60 -0.75 4.55 10.19
N HIS A 61 -1.54 5.62 10.35
CA HIS A 61 -2.42 5.83 11.50
C HIS A 61 -3.50 4.75 11.67
N PHE A 62 -3.78 3.95 10.64
CA PHE A 62 -4.67 2.80 10.72
C PHE A 62 -4.23 1.75 11.75
N HIS A 63 -2.92 1.69 12.04
CA HIS A 63 -2.37 0.76 13.02
C HIS A 63 -2.56 1.22 14.47
N VAL A 64 -2.85 2.50 14.71
CA VAL A 64 -3.00 3.09 16.05
C VAL A 64 -3.98 2.33 16.94
N PRO A 65 -5.23 2.04 16.53
CA PRO A 65 -6.17 1.29 17.39
C PRO A 65 -5.66 -0.12 17.70
N VAL A 66 -4.99 -0.79 16.76
CA VAL A 66 -4.40 -2.12 16.99
C VAL A 66 -3.24 -2.04 17.99
N LEU A 67 -2.40 -1.02 17.85
CA LEU A 67 -1.24 -0.80 18.72
C LEU A 67 -1.62 -0.47 20.16
N HIS A 68 -2.73 0.24 20.38
CA HIS A 68 -3.24 0.47 21.73
C HIS A 68 -3.52 -0.84 22.48
N HIS A 69 -4.02 -1.87 21.79
CA HIS A 69 -4.21 -3.20 22.37
C HIS A 69 -2.92 -4.02 22.47
N ALA A 70 -1.90 -3.69 21.66
CA ALA A 70 -0.60 -4.35 21.66
C ALA A 70 0.44 -3.64 22.54
N ARG A 71 0.02 -2.74 23.45
CA ARG A 71 0.92 -1.96 24.32
C ARG A 71 1.86 -2.89 25.10
N GLY A 72 3.17 -2.66 24.98
CA GLY A 72 4.20 -3.50 25.59
C GLY A 72 4.35 -4.90 24.98
N GLY A 73 3.64 -5.19 23.88
CA GLY A 73 3.65 -6.46 23.17
C GLY A 73 4.18 -6.33 21.74
N SER A 74 3.60 -7.08 20.81
CA SER A 74 4.05 -7.12 19.42
C SER A 74 2.91 -6.92 18.42
N LEU A 75 3.19 -6.21 17.33
CA LEU A 75 2.29 -6.07 16.18
C LEU A 75 2.85 -6.86 15.00
N LEU A 76 2.13 -7.89 14.56
CA LEU A 76 2.43 -8.59 13.32
C LEU A 76 1.69 -7.94 12.15
N THR A 77 2.41 -7.59 11.08
CA THR A 77 1.80 -6.96 9.90
C THR A 77 1.96 -7.82 8.64
N GLY A 78 1.16 -7.52 7.61
CA GLY A 78 1.27 -8.13 6.29
C GLY A 78 2.05 -7.30 5.26
N ILE A 79 2.85 -6.30 5.69
CA ILE A 79 3.67 -5.49 4.78
C ILE A 79 4.56 -6.41 3.94
N GLY A 80 4.67 -6.12 2.63
CA GLY A 80 5.47 -6.89 1.68
C GLY A 80 4.79 -8.14 1.14
N GLY A 81 3.64 -8.53 1.70
CA GLY A 81 2.94 -9.74 1.27
C GLY A 81 2.44 -9.65 -0.17
N ASP A 82 2.03 -8.48 -0.66
CA ASP A 82 1.58 -8.36 -2.05
C ASP A 82 2.74 -8.44 -3.05
N GLU A 83 3.89 -7.88 -2.71
CA GLU A 83 5.09 -7.89 -3.54
C GLU A 83 5.72 -9.29 -3.63
N VAL A 84 5.73 -10.02 -2.51
CA VAL A 84 6.32 -11.36 -2.45
C VAL A 84 5.36 -12.43 -2.97
N LEU A 85 4.08 -12.37 -2.60
CA LEU A 85 3.13 -13.47 -2.87
C LEU A 85 2.37 -13.33 -4.19
N SER A 86 2.43 -12.17 -4.85
CA SER A 86 1.78 -11.99 -6.15
C SER A 86 2.62 -12.56 -7.30
N PRO A 87 1.98 -13.00 -8.39
CA PRO A 87 2.69 -13.44 -9.59
C PRO A 87 3.62 -12.35 -10.14
N PRO A 88 4.90 -12.66 -10.39
CA PRO A 88 5.83 -11.66 -10.90
C PRO A 88 5.46 -11.19 -12.30
N ARG A 89 5.70 -9.90 -12.59
CA ARG A 89 5.42 -9.28 -13.90
C ARG A 89 6.01 -10.07 -15.07
N PHE A 90 7.25 -10.53 -14.92
CA PHE A 90 7.97 -11.27 -15.96
C PHE A 90 7.86 -12.79 -15.82
N ARG A 91 6.90 -13.32 -15.06
CA ARG A 91 6.75 -14.77 -14.83
C ARG A 91 6.68 -15.55 -16.14
N ARG A 92 5.80 -15.15 -17.07
CA ARG A 92 5.63 -15.81 -18.37
C ARG A 92 6.95 -15.86 -19.15
N LEU A 93 7.67 -14.74 -19.20
CA LEU A 93 8.96 -14.66 -19.88
C LEU A 93 9.97 -15.64 -19.25
N ASN A 94 10.04 -15.70 -17.92
CA ASN A 94 10.90 -16.67 -17.23
C ASN A 94 10.46 -18.13 -17.45
N ALA A 95 9.17 -18.40 -17.56
CA ALA A 95 8.65 -19.75 -17.85
C ALA A 95 9.08 -20.22 -19.25
N VAL A 96 9.00 -19.34 -20.25
CA VAL A 96 9.48 -19.61 -21.61
C VAL A 96 11.01 -19.81 -21.63
N LEU A 97 11.78 -18.92 -20.99
CA LEU A 97 13.24 -19.02 -20.91
C LEU A 97 13.74 -20.29 -20.20
N ARG A 98 12.90 -20.90 -19.36
CA ARG A 98 13.20 -22.14 -18.63
C ARG A 98 12.55 -23.38 -19.26
N GLY A 99 11.91 -23.25 -20.42
CA GLY A 99 11.27 -24.37 -21.11
C GLY A 99 10.01 -24.92 -20.42
N GLN A 100 9.41 -24.18 -19.49
CA GLN A 100 8.17 -24.57 -18.81
C GLN A 100 6.91 -24.20 -19.62
N GLU A 101 7.04 -23.29 -20.59
CA GLU A 101 5.97 -22.93 -21.51
C GLU A 101 6.50 -22.83 -22.94
N HIS A 102 5.65 -23.14 -23.92
CA HIS A 102 5.99 -22.98 -25.32
C HIS A 102 6.07 -21.49 -25.71
N PRO A 103 7.12 -21.08 -26.45
CA PRO A 103 7.28 -19.70 -26.90
C PRO A 103 6.18 -19.33 -27.91
N ARG A 104 5.67 -18.11 -27.78
CA ARG A 104 4.75 -17.46 -28.73
C ARG A 104 5.46 -16.27 -29.38
N PRO A 105 5.06 -15.84 -30.59
CA PRO A 105 5.68 -14.67 -31.25
C PRO A 105 5.72 -13.40 -30.38
N ARG A 106 4.71 -13.21 -29.52
CA ARG A 106 4.65 -12.08 -28.56
C ARG A 106 5.73 -12.13 -27.47
N ASP A 107 6.28 -13.30 -27.19
CA ASP A 107 7.34 -13.48 -26.19
C ASP A 107 8.68 -12.90 -26.70
N LEU A 108 8.91 -12.85 -28.03
CA LEU A 108 10.08 -12.15 -28.61
C LEU A 108 10.05 -10.65 -28.31
N LEU A 109 8.88 -10.01 -28.42
CA LEU A 109 8.72 -8.59 -28.06
C LEU A 109 8.92 -8.36 -26.56
N SER A 110 8.49 -9.32 -25.74
CA SER A 110 8.66 -9.25 -24.28
C SER A 110 10.12 -9.43 -23.89
N LEU A 111 10.85 -10.32 -24.56
CA LEU A 111 12.28 -10.54 -24.37
C LEU A 111 13.10 -9.31 -24.83
N ALA A 112 12.79 -8.75 -25.99
CA ALA A 112 13.41 -7.52 -26.48
C ALA A 112 13.13 -6.32 -25.56
N ALA A 113 11.92 -6.20 -25.00
CA ALA A 113 11.60 -5.15 -24.05
C ALA A 113 12.29 -5.36 -22.68
N ALA A 114 12.48 -6.61 -22.26
CA ALA A 114 13.05 -6.94 -20.96
C ALA A 114 14.59 -6.84 -20.92
N TYR A 115 15.27 -7.20 -22.01
CA TYR A 115 16.74 -7.21 -22.10
C TYR A 115 17.31 -6.15 -23.05
N GLY A 116 16.45 -5.44 -23.78
CA GLY A 116 16.86 -4.34 -24.65
C GLY A 116 17.18 -3.05 -23.87
N PRO A 117 17.52 -1.97 -24.59
CA PRO A 117 17.82 -0.68 -23.98
C PRO A 117 16.66 -0.17 -23.11
N ARG A 118 16.96 0.18 -21.85
CA ARG A 118 15.95 0.59 -20.86
C ARG A 118 15.07 1.77 -21.32
N TRP A 119 15.60 2.68 -22.13
CA TRP A 119 14.83 3.81 -22.66
C TRP A 119 13.79 3.38 -23.70
N LEU A 120 14.07 2.36 -24.51
CA LEU A 120 13.10 1.76 -25.44
C LEU A 120 12.02 1.00 -24.66
N ALA A 121 12.42 0.21 -23.67
CA ALA A 121 11.51 -0.49 -22.78
C ALA A 121 10.56 0.47 -22.07
N ALA A 122 11.10 1.56 -21.48
CA ALA A 122 10.32 2.61 -20.85
C ALA A 122 9.35 3.28 -21.83
N THR A 123 9.79 3.56 -23.06
CA THR A 123 8.90 4.13 -24.10
C THR A 123 7.75 3.17 -24.43
N GLY A 124 8.04 1.86 -24.53
CA GLY A 124 7.03 0.83 -24.73
C GLY A 124 6.04 0.75 -23.57
N VAL A 125 6.52 0.81 -22.32
CA VAL A 125 5.66 0.84 -21.11
C VAL A 125 4.78 2.07 -21.12
N ALA A 126 5.34 3.27 -21.34
CA ALA A 126 4.58 4.52 -21.36
C ALA A 126 3.44 4.53 -22.39
N ARG A 127 3.63 3.85 -23.52
CA ARG A 127 2.59 3.71 -24.57
C ARG A 127 1.53 2.67 -24.24
N ARG A 128 1.91 1.56 -23.61
CA ARG A 128 0.99 0.43 -23.31
C ARG A 128 0.22 0.61 -22.02
N GLU A 129 0.84 1.27 -21.04
CA GLU A 129 0.31 1.49 -19.70
C GLU A 129 0.38 2.99 -19.39
N PRO A 130 -0.37 3.84 -20.13
CA PRO A 130 -0.42 5.26 -19.83
C PRO A 130 -0.91 5.44 -18.39
N TYR A 131 -0.25 6.33 -17.66
CA TYR A 131 -0.58 6.61 -16.28
C TYR A 131 -0.82 8.09 -16.10
N HIS A 132 -1.98 8.40 -15.53
CA HIS A 132 -2.49 9.74 -15.37
C HIS A 132 -3.24 9.83 -14.04
N LEU A 133 -3.11 10.96 -13.36
CA LEU A 133 -3.90 11.36 -12.22
C LEU A 133 -4.63 12.65 -12.59
N ASP A 134 -5.96 12.63 -12.51
CA ASP A 134 -6.78 13.72 -13.04
C ASP A 134 -6.61 15.04 -12.28
N TRP A 135 -6.08 14.97 -11.06
CA TRP A 135 -5.82 16.11 -10.17
C TRP A 135 -4.39 16.68 -10.28
N LEU A 136 -3.53 16.09 -11.11
CA LEU A 136 -2.18 16.60 -11.37
C LEU A 136 -2.16 17.51 -12.60
N THR A 137 -1.24 18.47 -12.64
CA THR A 137 -1.02 19.29 -13.83
C THR A 137 -0.55 18.43 -15.01
N PRO A 138 -0.77 18.88 -16.27
CA PRO A 138 -0.26 18.17 -17.44
C PRO A 138 1.27 17.96 -17.43
N VAL A 139 2.02 18.88 -16.79
CA VAL A 139 3.48 18.77 -16.63
C VAL A 139 3.80 17.63 -15.68
N ALA A 140 3.22 17.64 -14.48
CA ALA A 140 3.42 16.61 -13.47
C ALA A 140 3.01 15.22 -13.95
N ASN A 141 1.88 15.11 -14.67
CA ASN A 141 1.45 13.84 -15.26
C ASN A 141 2.46 13.28 -16.27
N ARG A 142 3.08 14.13 -17.10
CA ARG A 142 4.14 13.69 -18.02
C ARG A 142 5.38 13.19 -17.28
N GLU A 143 5.77 13.87 -16.20
CA GLU A 143 6.91 13.46 -15.38
C GLU A 143 6.64 12.16 -14.63
N LEU A 144 5.48 12.05 -13.99
CA LEU A 144 5.01 10.84 -13.31
C LEU A 144 4.97 9.65 -14.28
N GLY A 145 4.39 9.83 -15.47
CA GLY A 145 4.35 8.79 -16.50
C GLY A 145 5.74 8.34 -16.93
N ARG A 146 6.68 9.28 -17.13
CA ARG A 146 8.09 8.97 -17.44
C ARG A 146 8.78 8.23 -16.31
N TRP A 147 8.63 8.70 -15.06
CA TRP A 147 9.23 8.07 -13.89
C TRP A 147 8.71 6.64 -13.73
N ARG A 148 7.38 6.45 -13.76
CA ARG A 148 6.75 5.12 -13.64
C ARG A 148 7.23 4.17 -14.73
N ALA A 149 7.27 4.64 -15.98
CA ALA A 149 7.72 3.82 -17.10
C ALA A 149 9.20 3.40 -16.97
N ARG A 150 10.07 4.29 -16.49
CA ARG A 150 11.47 3.97 -16.20
C ARG A 150 11.61 2.99 -15.04
N SER A 151 10.87 3.19 -13.95
CA SER A 151 10.89 2.29 -12.79
C SER A 151 10.46 0.88 -13.18
N ILE A 152 9.39 0.73 -13.97
CA ILE A 152 8.95 -0.57 -14.49
C ILE A 152 10.00 -1.18 -15.41
N ALA A 153 10.57 -0.40 -16.33
CA ALA A 153 11.59 -0.88 -17.27
C ALA A 153 12.93 -1.24 -16.59
N ALA A 154 13.18 -0.74 -15.38
CA ALA A 154 14.36 -1.06 -14.59
C ALA A 154 14.18 -2.31 -13.71
N GLN A 155 12.97 -2.87 -13.60
CA GLN A 155 12.73 -4.07 -12.80
C GLN A 155 13.51 -5.26 -13.35
N ASP A 156 14.14 -6.00 -12.44
CA ASP A 156 14.81 -7.26 -12.78
C ASP A 156 13.81 -8.28 -13.32
N VAL A 157 14.19 -8.92 -14.43
CA VAL A 157 13.37 -9.95 -15.07
C VAL A 157 13.19 -11.15 -14.15
N ARG A 158 14.23 -11.52 -13.40
CA ARG A 158 14.16 -12.64 -12.48
C ARG A 158 13.58 -12.19 -11.15
N TRP A 159 12.53 -12.88 -10.70
CA TRP A 159 11.87 -12.54 -9.45
C TRP A 159 12.79 -12.63 -8.23
N ASP A 160 13.58 -13.70 -8.10
CA ASP A 160 14.54 -13.87 -7.01
C ASP A 160 15.50 -12.68 -6.84
N ARG A 161 16.04 -12.16 -7.93
CA ARG A 161 16.90 -10.96 -7.92
C ARG A 161 16.10 -9.71 -7.60
N TRP A 162 14.92 -9.56 -8.18
CA TRP A 162 14.07 -8.41 -7.92
C TRP A 162 13.71 -8.30 -6.43
N ILE A 163 13.25 -9.38 -5.77
CA ILE A 163 12.90 -9.32 -4.35
C ILE A 163 14.11 -9.10 -3.45
N SER A 164 15.27 -9.71 -3.75
CA SER A 164 16.46 -9.67 -2.88
C SER A 164 17.35 -8.45 -3.06
N HIS A 165 17.27 -7.74 -4.20
CA HIS A 165 18.14 -6.61 -4.49
C HIS A 165 17.36 -5.32 -4.73
N ALA A 166 16.38 -5.34 -5.65
CA ALA A 166 15.67 -4.13 -6.07
C ALA A 166 14.59 -3.74 -5.07
N TRP A 167 13.63 -4.62 -4.81
CA TRP A 167 12.55 -4.35 -3.87
C TRP A 167 13.04 -4.32 -2.42
N TRP A 168 13.99 -5.19 -2.06
CA TRP A 168 14.64 -5.15 -0.74
C TRP A 168 15.23 -3.79 -0.42
N THR A 169 15.78 -3.05 -1.38
CA THR A 169 16.37 -1.73 -1.10
C THR A 169 15.44 -0.57 -1.44
N ASP A 170 14.19 -0.86 -1.81
CA ASP A 170 13.24 0.16 -2.23
C ASP A 170 12.89 1.10 -1.08
N ARG A 171 12.98 2.41 -1.34
CA ARG A 171 12.76 3.44 -0.34
C ARG A 171 11.32 3.44 0.18
N ALA A 172 10.33 3.19 -0.68
CA ALA A 172 8.93 3.18 -0.25
C ALA A 172 8.69 2.03 0.73
N ARG A 173 9.26 0.85 0.47
CA ARG A 173 9.23 -0.29 1.39
C ARG A 173 9.84 0.06 2.75
N VAL A 174 11.09 0.55 2.75
CA VAL A 174 11.81 0.92 3.99
C VAL A 174 11.08 2.00 4.78
N MET A 175 10.55 3.02 4.11
CA MET A 175 9.79 4.08 4.77
C MET A 175 8.46 3.57 5.34
N GLY A 176 7.82 2.61 4.66
CA GLY A 176 6.60 1.93 5.12
C GLY A 176 6.80 1.23 6.46
N GLU A 177 7.86 0.44 6.56
CA GLU A 177 8.22 -0.28 7.79
C GLU A 177 8.55 0.70 8.92
N ARG A 178 9.46 1.64 8.67
CA ARG A 178 9.88 2.64 9.67
C ARG A 178 8.73 3.49 10.20
N SER A 179 7.74 3.78 9.37
CA SER A 179 6.57 4.54 9.80
C SER A 179 5.70 3.75 10.77
N ILE A 180 5.52 2.44 10.55
CA ILE A 180 4.79 1.60 11.51
C ILE A 180 5.60 1.40 12.79
N GLU A 181 6.90 1.16 12.67
CA GLU A 181 7.82 1.04 13.81
C GLU A 181 7.75 2.29 14.69
N ALA A 182 7.81 3.49 14.10
CA ALA A 182 7.69 4.75 14.84
C ALA A 182 6.38 4.88 15.63
N VAL A 183 5.25 4.47 15.06
CA VAL A 183 3.95 4.49 15.76
C VAL A 183 3.85 3.36 16.79
N ALA A 184 4.52 2.23 16.58
CA ALA A 184 4.56 1.13 17.55
C ALA A 184 5.40 1.47 18.79
N ASP A 185 6.52 2.18 18.59
CA ASP A 185 7.40 2.64 19.66
C ASP A 185 6.67 3.56 20.66
N ASP A 186 5.67 4.34 20.20
CA ASP A 186 4.87 5.23 21.06
C ASP A 186 4.14 4.49 22.19
N VAL A 187 3.81 3.22 21.98
CA VAL A 187 3.15 2.36 22.97
C VAL A 187 4.08 1.27 23.50
N GLY A 188 5.38 1.36 23.20
CA GLY A 188 6.37 0.35 23.56
C GLY A 188 6.09 -1.02 22.95
N ALA A 189 5.44 -1.08 21.79
CA ALA A 189 5.19 -2.32 21.06
C ALA A 189 6.27 -2.56 20.01
N THR A 190 6.58 -3.83 19.71
CA THR A 190 7.50 -4.18 18.62
C THR A 190 6.72 -4.52 17.35
N ALA A 191 6.93 -3.75 16.28
CA ALA A 191 6.39 -4.07 14.96
C ALA A 191 7.23 -5.17 14.28
N ILE A 192 6.57 -6.18 13.72
CA ILE A 192 7.19 -7.31 13.01
C ILE A 192 6.57 -7.43 11.63
N HIS A 193 7.44 -7.51 10.61
CA HIS A 193 7.06 -7.53 9.19
C HIS A 193 7.59 -8.81 8.52
N PRO A 194 6.94 -9.98 8.69
CA PRO A 194 7.51 -11.27 8.27
C PRO A 194 7.84 -11.37 6.78
N PHE A 195 7.01 -10.79 5.91
CA PHE A 195 7.27 -10.80 4.47
C PHE A 195 8.40 -9.85 4.04
N SER A 196 8.87 -9.01 4.96
CA SER A 196 10.05 -8.17 4.83
C SER A 196 11.21 -8.63 5.71
N ASP A 197 11.13 -9.82 6.32
CA ASP A 197 12.25 -10.35 7.08
C ASP A 197 13.37 -10.81 6.11
N PRO A 198 14.66 -10.48 6.37
CA PRO A 198 15.76 -10.90 5.50
C PRO A 198 15.83 -12.42 5.31
N THR A 199 15.59 -13.20 6.36
CA THR A 199 15.64 -14.66 6.32
C THR A 199 14.51 -15.20 5.47
N PHE A 200 13.30 -14.66 5.64
CA PHE A 200 12.16 -15.01 4.81
C PHE A 200 12.43 -14.75 3.33
N LEU A 201 12.93 -13.56 2.98
CA LEU A 201 13.17 -13.17 1.59
C LEU A 201 14.28 -13.97 0.91
N VAL A 202 15.39 -14.23 1.61
CA VAL A 202 16.47 -15.07 1.10
C VAL A 202 15.96 -16.49 0.85
N THR A 203 15.16 -17.04 1.77
CA THR A 203 14.57 -18.37 1.64
C THR A 203 13.59 -18.43 0.48
N ALA A 204 12.67 -17.47 0.38
CA ALA A 204 11.70 -17.38 -0.70
C ALA A 204 12.38 -17.23 -2.06
N ALA A 205 13.41 -16.37 -2.17
CA ALA A 205 14.20 -16.19 -3.38
C ALA A 205 14.89 -17.49 -3.82
N ARG A 206 15.47 -18.23 -2.87
CA ARG A 206 16.13 -19.51 -3.13
C ARG A 206 15.15 -20.59 -3.57
N GLU A 207 14.00 -20.72 -2.91
CA GLU A 207 13.04 -21.78 -3.19
C GLU A 207 12.26 -21.56 -4.48
N ARG A 208 11.86 -20.32 -4.78
CA ARG A 208 11.01 -20.01 -5.94
C ARG A 208 11.80 -19.54 -7.16
N GLY A 209 13.06 -19.14 -6.97
CA GLY A 209 13.98 -18.75 -8.03
C GLY A 209 13.41 -17.65 -8.95
N ALA A 210 13.77 -17.67 -10.22
CA ALA A 210 13.38 -16.59 -11.13
C ALA A 210 11.87 -16.51 -11.45
N LEU A 211 11.10 -17.57 -11.15
CA LEU A 211 9.68 -17.66 -11.50
C LEU A 211 8.76 -17.04 -10.44
N GLY A 212 9.20 -17.02 -9.18
CA GLY A 212 8.34 -16.69 -8.04
C GLY A 212 7.12 -17.61 -7.94
N PHE A 213 6.09 -17.15 -7.23
CA PHE A 213 4.80 -17.85 -7.15
C PHE A 213 3.98 -17.69 -8.43
N LYS A 214 3.21 -18.74 -8.81
CA LYS A 214 2.30 -18.74 -9.97
C LYS A 214 1.05 -17.93 -9.72
N SER A 215 0.60 -17.95 -8.48
CA SER A 215 -0.62 -17.32 -8.03
C SER A 215 -0.49 -17.02 -6.55
N ARG A 216 -1.24 -16.01 -6.09
CA ARG A 216 -1.41 -15.77 -4.65
C ARG A 216 -1.91 -17.01 -3.93
N ARG A 217 -2.78 -17.80 -4.56
CA ARG A 217 -3.26 -19.07 -4.04
C ARG A 217 -2.13 -20.05 -3.72
N GLU A 218 -1.25 -20.31 -4.69
CA GLU A 218 -0.08 -21.18 -4.48
C GLU A 218 0.78 -20.67 -3.32
N ALA A 219 1.00 -19.36 -3.25
CA ALA A 219 1.80 -18.77 -2.20
C ALA A 219 1.19 -19.00 -0.81
N LEU A 220 -0.12 -18.80 -0.67
CA LEU A 220 -0.85 -19.04 0.58
C LEU A 220 -0.93 -20.53 0.93
N ASP A 221 -1.14 -21.40 -0.06
CA ASP A 221 -1.17 -22.86 0.15
C ASP A 221 0.18 -23.38 0.68
N VAL A 222 1.29 -22.82 0.20
CA VAL A 222 2.65 -23.14 0.70
C VAL A 222 2.88 -22.65 2.13
N LEU A 223 2.45 -21.43 2.45
CA LEU A 223 2.78 -20.78 3.72
C LEU A 223 1.84 -21.16 4.87
N ALA A 224 0.58 -21.43 4.55
CA ALA A 224 -0.49 -21.56 5.54
C ALA A 224 -1.65 -22.43 5.05
N GLY A 225 -1.44 -23.32 4.06
CA GLY A 225 -2.53 -24.10 3.47
C GLY A 225 -3.28 -24.98 4.46
N ASP A 226 -2.60 -25.43 5.52
CA ASP A 226 -3.14 -26.20 6.64
C ASP A 226 -3.77 -25.33 7.75
N LEU A 227 -3.49 -24.03 7.75
CA LEU A 227 -3.97 -23.04 8.72
C LEU A 227 -5.14 -22.19 8.19
N LEU A 228 -5.50 -22.35 6.90
CA LEU A 228 -6.57 -21.61 6.26
C LEU A 228 -7.82 -22.49 6.07
N PRO A 229 -9.03 -21.98 6.35
CA PRO A 229 -10.27 -22.70 6.02
C PRO A 229 -10.35 -23.03 4.53
N ALA A 230 -10.95 -24.18 4.20
CA ALA A 230 -11.09 -24.64 2.82
C ALA A 230 -11.71 -23.57 1.91
N GLY A 231 -11.06 -23.31 0.77
CA GLY A 231 -11.51 -22.31 -0.21
C GLY A 231 -10.99 -20.89 -0.01
N GLN A 232 -10.36 -20.57 1.14
CA GLN A 232 -9.85 -19.21 1.39
C GLN A 232 -8.63 -18.84 0.52
N SER A 233 -7.76 -19.79 0.19
CA SER A 233 -6.60 -19.54 -0.67
C SER A 233 -6.99 -19.08 -2.08
N GLY A 234 -8.22 -19.35 -2.53
CA GLY A 234 -8.74 -18.94 -3.83
C GLY A 234 -9.40 -17.55 -3.87
N ARG A 235 -9.43 -16.81 -2.76
CA ARG A 235 -10.13 -15.52 -2.69
C ARG A 235 -9.45 -14.48 -3.61
N ILE A 236 -10.24 -13.92 -4.52
CA ILE A 236 -9.80 -12.87 -5.46
C ILE A 236 -10.12 -11.47 -4.92
N SER A 237 -11.23 -11.33 -4.17
CA SER A 237 -11.66 -10.05 -3.62
C SER A 237 -10.88 -9.65 -2.37
N LYS A 238 -10.63 -8.34 -2.23
CA LYS A 238 -10.10 -7.70 -1.02
C LYS A 238 -11.08 -6.61 -0.60
N ALA A 239 -11.23 -6.39 0.70
CA ALA A 239 -11.94 -5.25 1.22
C ALA A 239 -11.38 -3.93 0.65
N SER A 240 -12.27 -2.98 0.42
CA SER A 240 -11.94 -1.61 0.03
C SER A 240 -12.32 -0.69 1.17
N PHE A 241 -11.37 0.13 1.63
CA PHE A 241 -11.52 1.04 2.77
C PHE A 241 -11.70 2.51 2.34
N ASN A 242 -12.08 2.76 1.09
CA ASN A 242 -12.09 4.11 0.53
C ASN A 242 -12.99 5.06 1.31
N HIS A 243 -14.18 4.61 1.73
CA HIS A 243 -15.12 5.43 2.52
C HIS A 243 -14.67 5.58 3.97
N SER A 244 -14.05 4.54 4.53
CA SER A 244 -13.49 4.58 5.88
C SER A 244 -12.34 5.60 6.01
N PHE A 245 -11.45 5.68 5.02
CA PHE A 245 -10.34 6.63 5.00
C PHE A 245 -10.76 8.04 4.58
N PHE A 246 -11.74 8.20 3.68
CA PHE A 246 -12.25 9.50 3.25
C PHE A 246 -13.63 9.79 3.86
N GLY A 247 -13.63 10.00 5.17
CA GLY A 247 -14.83 10.19 5.98
C GLY A 247 -15.32 11.64 6.08
N PRO A 248 -16.19 11.94 7.06
CA PRO A 248 -16.78 13.27 7.23
C PRO A 248 -15.75 14.38 7.48
N ARG A 249 -14.66 14.10 8.20
CA ARG A 249 -13.63 15.11 8.49
C ARG A 249 -12.81 15.44 7.24
N SER A 250 -12.42 14.42 6.47
CA SER A 250 -11.80 14.59 5.15
C SER A 250 -12.68 15.41 4.21
N ARG A 251 -13.98 15.10 4.14
CA ARG A 251 -14.96 15.82 3.32
C ARG A 251 -15.09 17.29 3.74
N ALA A 252 -15.17 17.55 5.05
CA ALA A 252 -15.26 18.91 5.57
C ALA A 252 -14.00 19.72 5.26
N LEU A 253 -12.80 19.13 5.45
CA LEU A 253 -11.54 19.79 5.12
C LEU A 253 -11.42 20.06 3.61
N ALA A 254 -11.76 19.09 2.77
CA ALA A 254 -11.76 19.25 1.31
C ALA A 254 -12.74 20.34 0.84
N ALA A 255 -13.91 20.44 1.46
CA ALA A 255 -14.93 21.45 1.13
C ALA A 255 -14.53 22.87 1.57
N ALA A 256 -13.83 22.99 2.71
CA ALA A 256 -13.34 24.25 3.24
C ALA A 256 -12.05 24.75 2.57
N TRP A 257 -11.38 23.90 1.78
CA TRP A 257 -10.13 24.26 1.13
C TRP A 257 -10.33 25.33 0.05
N ASP A 258 -9.53 26.39 0.13
CA ASP A 258 -9.59 27.57 -0.75
C ASP A 258 -8.77 27.43 -2.04
N GLY A 259 -8.05 26.32 -2.21
CA GLY A 259 -7.17 26.07 -3.35
C GLY A 259 -5.70 26.40 -3.09
N THR A 260 -5.36 26.96 -1.93
CA THR A 260 -3.99 27.39 -1.61
C THR A 260 -3.22 26.36 -0.78
N GLY A 261 -1.91 26.55 -0.63
CA GLY A 261 -1.10 25.73 0.27
C GLY A 261 -0.59 24.41 -0.32
N LEU A 262 -0.81 24.15 -1.61
CA LEU A 262 -0.18 23.08 -2.36
C LEU A 262 0.66 23.66 -3.50
N ASP A 263 1.64 22.90 -4.00
CA ASP A 263 2.47 23.31 -5.13
C ASP A 263 1.66 23.24 -6.44
N GLU A 264 1.24 24.41 -6.94
CA GLU A 264 0.43 24.56 -8.16
C GLU A 264 1.19 24.17 -9.44
N THR A 265 2.51 23.99 -9.38
CA THR A 265 3.27 23.44 -10.51
C THR A 265 3.04 21.94 -10.67
N ILE A 266 2.69 21.25 -9.56
CA ILE A 266 2.47 19.81 -9.50
C ILE A 266 0.98 19.47 -9.51
N VAL A 267 0.21 20.14 -8.65
CA VAL A 267 -1.22 19.89 -8.42
C VAL A 267 -2.06 20.91 -9.17
N ASP A 268 -3.13 20.48 -9.84
CA ASP A 268 -4.16 21.40 -10.36
C ASP A 268 -5.21 21.60 -9.27
N PRO A 269 -5.32 22.80 -8.63
CA PRO A 269 -6.24 22.98 -7.50
C PRO A 269 -7.71 22.78 -7.86
N ARG A 270 -8.11 23.17 -9.08
CA ARG A 270 -9.50 23.02 -9.54
C ARG A 270 -9.81 21.56 -9.78
N ALA A 271 -8.92 20.85 -10.48
CA ALA A 271 -9.11 19.43 -10.75
C ALA A 271 -9.04 18.58 -9.48
N LEU A 272 -8.19 18.93 -8.51
CA LEU A 272 -8.14 18.28 -7.20
C LEU A 272 -9.43 18.46 -6.42
N ARG A 273 -9.99 19.68 -6.39
CA ARG A 273 -11.28 19.95 -5.75
C ARG A 273 -12.40 19.10 -6.35
N LEU A 274 -12.49 19.04 -7.67
CA LEU A 274 -13.45 18.19 -8.38
C LEU A 274 -13.23 16.70 -8.07
N ALA A 275 -11.97 16.25 -7.95
CA ALA A 275 -11.64 14.87 -7.60
C ALA A 275 -12.05 14.53 -6.15
N TRP A 276 -11.95 15.49 -5.22
CA TRP A 276 -12.40 15.35 -3.84
C TRP A 276 -13.90 15.47 -3.65
N GLU A 277 -14.65 15.99 -4.62
CA GLU A 277 -16.11 15.96 -4.61
C GLU A 277 -16.68 14.60 -5.05
N GLN A 278 -15.88 13.75 -5.71
CA GLN A 278 -16.34 12.44 -6.18
C GLN A 278 -16.68 11.50 -5.01
N PRO A 279 -17.68 10.62 -5.17
CA PRO A 279 -18.02 9.61 -4.16
C PRO A 279 -16.85 8.68 -3.82
N ARG A 280 -16.06 8.31 -4.84
CA ARG A 280 -14.84 7.52 -4.70
C ARG A 280 -13.65 8.41 -4.97
N VAL A 281 -12.88 8.70 -3.92
CA VAL A 281 -11.71 9.57 -4.03
C VAL A 281 -10.46 8.76 -4.31
N ASP A 282 -9.59 9.27 -5.17
CA ASP A 282 -8.28 8.69 -5.40
C ASP A 282 -7.46 8.69 -4.10
N ALA A 283 -7.12 7.51 -3.58
CA ALA A 283 -6.33 7.37 -2.35
C ALA A 283 -5.00 8.14 -2.41
N ARG A 284 -4.40 8.29 -3.60
CA ARG A 284 -3.12 8.99 -3.78
C ARG A 284 -3.22 10.48 -3.48
N SER A 285 -4.39 11.10 -3.65
CA SER A 285 -4.58 12.52 -3.33
C SER A 285 -4.87 12.76 -1.84
N GLN A 286 -5.21 11.71 -1.08
CA GLN A 286 -5.57 11.83 0.34
C GLN A 286 -4.38 12.28 1.21
N TRP A 287 -3.14 12.01 0.78
CA TRP A 287 -1.95 12.49 1.49
C TRP A 287 -1.87 14.02 1.50
N LEU A 288 -2.45 14.70 0.49
CA LEU A 288 -2.52 16.16 0.45
C LEU A 288 -3.45 16.73 1.53
N LEU A 289 -4.47 15.98 1.97
CA LEU A 289 -5.29 16.39 3.13
C LEU A 289 -4.48 16.40 4.42
N GLN A 290 -3.59 15.42 4.62
CA GLN A 290 -2.69 15.39 5.77
C GLN A 290 -1.67 16.54 5.72
N VAL A 291 -1.18 16.90 4.53
CA VAL A 291 -0.32 18.09 4.35
C VAL A 291 -1.06 19.36 4.79
N LEU A 292 -2.30 19.55 4.32
CA LEU A 292 -3.12 20.70 4.69
C LEU A 292 -3.44 20.71 6.19
N ARG A 293 -3.77 19.54 6.77
CA ARG A 293 -4.07 19.39 8.18
C ARG A 293 -2.86 19.68 9.07
N LEU A 294 -1.68 19.18 8.71
CA LEU A 294 -0.46 19.44 9.46
C LEU A 294 -0.12 20.93 9.52
N ARG A 295 -0.35 21.67 8.41
CA ARG A 295 -0.20 23.13 8.40
C ARG A 295 -1.18 23.81 9.36
N GLN A 296 -2.44 23.37 9.38
CA GLN A 296 -3.42 23.90 10.33
C GLN A 296 -3.02 23.65 11.78
N LEU A 297 -2.46 22.48 12.09
CA LEU A 297 -1.97 22.17 13.44
C LEU A 297 -0.79 23.08 13.82
N GLY A 298 0.17 23.30 12.90
CA GLY A 298 1.31 24.19 13.14
C GLY A 298 0.92 25.67 13.30
N THR A 299 -0.13 26.14 12.63
CA THR A 299 -0.64 27.52 12.80
C THR A 299 -1.38 27.76 14.11
N VAL A 300 -1.82 26.72 14.81
CA VAL A 300 -2.52 26.85 16.10
C VAL A 300 -1.54 27.03 17.27
N ASP A 301 -0.33 26.48 17.16
CA ASP A 301 0.75 26.66 18.16
C ASP A 301 1.48 28.02 18.05
N GLU A 302 1.19 28.83 17.02
CA GLU A 302 1.74 30.20 16.84
C GLU A 302 0.72 31.32 17.17
N GLY A 303 -0.35 31.01 17.89
CA GLY A 303 -1.23 32.03 18.50
C GLY A 303 -0.53 32.72 19.68
N PRO A 304 -0.65 34.05 19.86
CA PRO A 304 0.17 34.78 20.80
C PRO A 304 -0.08 34.31 22.23
N GLU A 305 1.00 33.98 22.94
CA GLU A 305 1.05 34.10 24.39
C GLU A 305 0.82 35.58 24.76
N ASP A 306 -0.43 36.00 24.81
CA ASP A 306 -0.82 37.31 25.32
C ASP A 306 -1.13 37.20 26.83
N VAL A 307 -0.14 37.68 27.59
CA VAL A 307 -0.18 38.47 28.86
C VAL A 307 -0.57 37.76 30.17
#